data_AF-Q9FRK3-F1
#
_entry.id   AF-Q9FRK3-F1
#
_cell.length_a   1.000
_cell.length_b   1.000
_cell.length_c   1.000
_cell.angle_alpha   90.00
_cell.angle_beta   90.00
_cell.angle_gamma   90.00
#
_symmetry.space_group_name_H-M   'P 1'
#
loop_
_entity.id
_entity.type
_entity.pdbx_description
1 polymer ?
#
loop_
_entity_poly.entity_id
_entity_poly.type
_entity_poly.pdbx_seq_one_letter_code
_entity_poly.pdbx_strand_id
1 'polypeptide(L)'
;MVAGDSQARLLVLALLRLLLDPAAAAAAEPELFRRHSDYRATVPARGISVDFVWAPFESNLTRLLHEDLRLAPRTPDVLVLGSGLWHMLHVTDAARYGDALASVVDAAKSLRSPLPVPPPHMFWLGLPLLVNHMLNTDAKKVHMNDTILQAYDLEVEQRGLLQRDGGPFLLLDVGKLSRGCGQQCTADGMHYDGDVYDAVLHIMLNALVIESQQRI
;
A
#
# COMPACT_ATOMS: atom_id res chain seq x y z
N MET A 1 7.10 -3.33 6.91
CA MET A 1 7.55 -2.81 5.60
C MET A 1 6.33 -2.38 4.80
N VAL A 2 6.41 -1.24 4.14
CA VAL A 2 5.39 -0.72 3.22
C VAL A 2 6.04 -0.49 1.86
N ALA A 3 5.46 -1.00 0.78
CA ALA A 3 5.99 -0.83 -0.57
C ALA A 3 4.91 -0.39 -1.54
N GLY A 4 5.21 0.62 -2.36
CA GLY A 4 4.24 1.14 -3.31
C GLY A 4 4.59 2.51 -3.86
N ASP A 5 3.55 3.23 -4.29
CA ASP A 5 3.65 4.60 -4.80
C ASP A 5 3.47 5.67 -3.69
N SER A 6 3.05 6.88 -4.06
CA SER A 6 2.86 7.99 -3.12
C SER A 6 1.74 7.76 -2.10
N GLN A 7 0.76 6.89 -2.39
CA GLN A 7 -0.29 6.52 -1.44
C GLN A 7 0.29 5.71 -0.28
N ALA A 8 1.15 4.75 -0.60
CA ALA A 8 1.87 3.95 0.38
C ALA A 8 2.79 4.81 1.27
N ARG A 9 3.37 5.87 0.71
CA ARG A 9 4.16 6.86 1.46
C ARG A 9 3.34 7.60 2.52
N LEU A 10 2.09 7.95 2.21
CA LEU A 10 1.19 8.62 3.17
C LEU A 10 0.80 7.71 4.34
N LEU A 11 0.62 6.41 4.09
CA LEU A 11 0.44 5.42 5.17
C LEU A 11 1.68 5.35 6.08
N VAL A 12 2.90 5.40 5.50
CA VAL A 12 4.13 5.41 6.29
C VAL A 12 4.21 6.68 7.14
N LEU A 13 3.81 7.84 6.61
CA LEU A 13 3.77 9.07 7.40
C LEU A 13 2.84 8.95 8.62
N ALA A 14 1.63 8.42 8.43
CA ALA A 14 0.69 8.15 9.53
C ALA A 14 1.32 7.21 10.59
N LEU A 15 1.99 6.14 10.14
CA LEU A 15 2.69 5.22 11.03
C LEU A 15 3.83 5.90 11.82
N LEU A 16 4.63 6.75 11.17
CA LEU A 16 5.71 7.48 11.84
C LEU A 16 5.17 8.47 12.88
N ARG A 17 4.06 9.16 12.58
CA ARG A 17 3.38 10.05 13.53
C ARG A 17 2.85 9.31 14.76
N LEU A 18 2.45 8.04 14.62
CA LEU A 18 2.08 7.18 15.74
C LEU A 18 3.28 6.72 16.58
N LEU A 19 4.39 6.40 15.93
CA LEU A 19 5.52 5.72 16.58
C LEU A 19 6.58 6.66 17.17
N LEU A 20 6.75 7.83 16.59
CA LEU A 20 7.77 8.81 16.94
C LEU A 20 7.18 9.94 17.79
N ASP A 21 8.04 10.66 18.53
CA ASP A 21 7.62 11.93 19.10
C ASP A 21 7.34 12.96 17.99
N PRO A 22 6.54 14.02 18.25
CA PRO A 22 6.14 14.96 17.22
C PRO A 22 7.31 15.66 16.50
N ALA A 23 8.43 15.92 17.19
CA ALA A 23 9.57 16.58 16.58
C ALA A 23 10.33 15.63 15.64
N ALA A 24 10.51 14.38 16.05
CA ALA A 24 11.11 13.35 15.22
C ALA A 24 10.23 13.00 14.00
N ALA A 25 8.91 12.93 14.17
CA ALA A 25 7.97 12.72 13.06
C ALA A 25 8.04 13.88 12.04
N ALA A 26 8.07 15.13 12.52
CA ALA A 26 8.20 16.32 11.66
C ALA A 26 9.55 16.35 10.92
N ALA A 27 10.63 15.91 11.56
CA ALA A 27 11.95 15.82 10.93
C ALA A 27 12.04 14.68 9.89
N ALA A 28 11.26 13.60 10.07
CA ALA A 28 11.21 12.48 9.15
C ALA A 28 10.43 12.79 7.86
N GLU A 29 9.43 13.68 7.91
CA GLU A 29 8.53 13.95 6.80
C GLU A 29 9.27 14.43 5.52
N PRO A 30 10.18 15.44 5.56
CA PRO A 30 10.91 15.84 4.35
C PRO A 30 11.76 14.72 3.73
N GLU A 31 12.33 13.85 4.58
CA GLU A 31 13.16 12.73 4.14
C GLU A 31 12.32 11.63 3.49
N LEU A 32 11.16 11.32 4.07
CA LEU A 32 10.20 10.36 3.52
C LEU A 32 9.66 10.81 2.16
N PHE A 33 9.42 12.11 1.97
CA PHE A 33 8.90 12.70 0.74
C PHE A 33 9.96 13.06 -0.31
N ARG A 34 11.21 12.63 -0.10
CA ARG A 34 12.20 12.64 -1.19
C ARG A 34 11.66 11.85 -2.38
N ARG A 35 11.82 12.44 -3.56
CA ARG A 35 11.15 11.98 -4.78
C ARG A 35 11.66 10.60 -5.18
N HIS A 36 10.73 9.66 -5.35
CA HIS A 36 10.98 8.31 -5.87
C HIS A 36 12.09 7.55 -5.13
N SER A 37 12.21 7.76 -3.82
CA SER A 37 13.22 7.13 -2.99
C SER A 37 12.61 6.24 -1.92
N ASP A 38 13.39 5.25 -1.53
CA ASP A 38 13.15 4.46 -0.33
C ASP A 38 13.40 5.30 0.93
N TYR A 39 12.82 4.87 2.04
CA TYR A 39 13.01 5.50 3.34
C TYR A 39 13.05 4.44 4.44
N ARG A 40 13.87 4.67 5.47
CA ARG A 40 13.97 3.81 6.65
C ARG A 40 13.99 4.64 7.91
N ALA A 41 13.17 4.24 8.87
CA ALA A 41 13.18 4.75 10.24
C ALA A 41 13.32 3.59 11.23
N THR A 42 14.00 3.87 12.34
CA THR A 42 14.10 2.94 13.47
C THR A 42 13.55 3.60 14.72
N VAL A 43 12.91 2.79 15.56
CA VAL A 43 12.36 3.20 16.86
C VAL A 43 12.99 2.29 17.93
N PRO A 44 14.26 2.53 18.30
CA PRO A 44 15.04 1.59 19.11
C PRO A 44 14.38 1.25 20.45
N ALA A 45 13.74 2.24 21.08
CA ALA A 45 13.04 2.08 22.35
C ALA A 45 11.92 1.02 22.32
N ARG A 46 11.41 0.68 21.12
CA ARG A 46 10.35 -0.31 20.91
C ARG A 46 10.81 -1.52 20.10
N GLY A 47 12.07 -1.54 19.65
CA GLY A 47 12.57 -2.59 18.75
C GLY A 47 11.86 -2.62 17.40
N ILE A 48 11.31 -1.49 16.94
CA ILE A 48 10.55 -1.40 15.68
C ILE A 48 11.41 -0.76 14.60
N SER A 49 11.31 -1.26 13.37
CA SER A 49 11.79 -0.59 12.16
C SER A 49 10.67 -0.43 11.14
N VAL A 50 10.64 0.73 10.48
CA VAL A 50 9.71 1.03 9.40
C VAL A 50 10.51 1.26 8.13
N ASP A 51 10.26 0.40 7.14
CA ASP A 51 10.81 0.54 5.79
C ASP A 51 9.69 0.98 4.84
N PHE A 52 9.96 2.01 4.06
CA PHE A 52 9.24 2.37 2.85
C PHE A 52 10.09 2.02 1.63
N VAL A 53 9.52 1.26 0.70
CA VAL A 53 10.16 0.93 -0.58
C VAL A 53 9.36 1.59 -1.71
N TRP A 54 10.02 2.42 -2.51
CA TRP A 54 9.42 2.99 -3.71
C TRP A 54 9.28 1.91 -4.78
N ALA A 55 8.07 1.38 -4.90
CA ALA A 55 7.73 0.28 -5.79
C ALA A 55 6.41 0.59 -6.52
N PRO A 56 6.39 1.60 -7.40
CA PRO A 56 5.14 2.14 -7.94
C PRO A 56 4.45 1.22 -8.95
N PHE A 57 5.15 0.22 -9.49
CA PHE A 57 4.57 -0.79 -10.38
C PHE A 57 4.52 -2.17 -9.71
N GLU A 58 3.57 -2.97 -10.16
CA GLU A 58 3.31 -4.34 -9.70
C GLU A 58 4.53 -5.24 -9.94
N SER A 59 5.27 -5.01 -11.03
CA SER A 59 6.53 -5.70 -11.31
C SER A 59 7.61 -5.42 -10.27
N ASN A 60 7.61 -4.21 -9.67
CA ASN A 60 8.50 -3.91 -8.56
C ASN A 60 8.11 -4.70 -7.31
N LEU A 61 6.81 -4.83 -7.04
CA LEU A 61 6.29 -5.62 -5.91
C LEU A 61 6.58 -7.11 -6.09
N THR A 62 6.34 -7.67 -7.28
CA THR A 62 6.70 -9.06 -7.61
C THR A 62 8.18 -9.32 -7.39
N ARG A 63 9.05 -8.41 -7.86
CA ARG A 63 10.50 -8.48 -7.64
C ARG A 63 10.85 -8.46 -6.15
N LEU A 64 10.29 -7.51 -5.39
CA LEU A 64 10.50 -7.40 -3.95
C LEU A 64 10.13 -8.70 -3.21
N LEU A 65 8.98 -9.29 -3.54
CA LEU A 65 8.52 -10.53 -2.92
C LEU A 65 9.43 -11.72 -3.26
N HIS A 66 9.83 -11.86 -4.52
CA HIS A 66 10.59 -13.01 -5.00
C HIS A 66 12.09 -12.96 -4.73
N GLU A 67 12.71 -11.80 -4.95
CA GLU A 67 14.16 -11.66 -4.92
C GLU A 67 14.63 -11.18 -3.56
N ASP A 68 13.95 -10.20 -2.97
CA ASP A 68 14.42 -9.55 -1.76
C ASP A 68 13.89 -10.30 -0.52
N LEU A 69 12.58 -10.51 -0.41
CA LEU A 69 11.96 -11.04 0.81
C LEU A 69 12.06 -12.56 0.93
N ARG A 70 11.90 -13.31 -0.17
CA ARG A 70 11.98 -14.78 -0.14
C ARG A 70 13.37 -15.29 0.21
N LEU A 71 14.41 -14.53 -0.13
CA LEU A 71 15.81 -14.87 0.13
C LEU A 71 16.36 -14.17 1.37
N ALA A 72 15.57 -13.30 2.01
CA ALA A 72 16.01 -12.57 3.19
C ALA A 72 16.20 -13.50 4.38
N PRO A 73 17.22 -13.25 5.22
CA PRO A 73 17.42 -14.00 6.47
C PRO A 73 16.27 -13.78 7.46
N ARG A 74 15.51 -12.68 7.31
CA ARG A 74 14.31 -12.36 8.07
C ARG A 74 13.32 -11.63 7.17
N THR A 75 12.07 -12.05 7.22
CA THR A 75 10.95 -11.31 6.60
C THR A 75 10.42 -10.26 7.57
N PRO A 76 9.80 -9.18 7.08
CA PRO A 76 9.09 -8.24 7.95
C PRO A 76 7.93 -8.94 8.66
N ASP A 77 7.54 -8.49 9.85
CA ASP A 77 6.36 -9.02 10.56
C ASP A 77 5.05 -8.56 9.88
N VAL A 78 5.05 -7.34 9.34
CA VAL A 78 3.92 -6.71 8.64
C VAL A 78 4.39 -6.21 7.29
N LEU A 79 3.67 -6.59 6.24
CA LEU A 79 3.89 -6.19 4.87
C LEU A 79 2.64 -5.51 4.31
N VAL A 80 2.76 -4.24 3.92
CA VAL A 80 1.71 -3.53 3.20
C VAL A 80 2.20 -3.24 1.79
N LEU A 81 1.48 -3.70 0.78
CA LEU A 81 1.77 -3.43 -0.62
C LEU A 81 0.65 -2.61 -1.22
N GLY A 82 0.96 -1.72 -2.15
CA GLY A 82 -0.07 -1.03 -2.93
C GLY A 82 0.52 -0.43 -4.19
N SER A 83 -0.16 -0.63 -5.32
CA SER A 83 0.18 -0.02 -6.59
C SER A 83 -1.08 0.15 -7.41
N GLY A 84 -0.94 0.81 -8.57
CA GLY A 84 -2.02 0.96 -9.54
C GLY A 84 -2.19 2.39 -10.03
N LEU A 85 -2.06 3.43 -9.19
CA LEU A 85 -2.17 4.82 -9.67
C LEU A 85 -1.06 5.18 -10.65
N TRP A 86 0.16 4.70 -10.40
CA TRP A 86 1.29 4.94 -11.30
C TRP A 86 1.15 4.15 -12.62
N HIS A 87 0.70 2.90 -12.55
CA HIS A 87 0.38 2.10 -13.74
C HIS A 87 -0.76 2.74 -14.53
N MET A 88 -1.81 3.20 -13.85
CA MET A 88 -2.93 3.92 -14.43
C MET A 88 -2.48 5.19 -15.14
N LEU A 89 -1.57 5.98 -14.56
CA LEU A 89 -1.07 7.20 -15.18
C LEU A 89 -0.19 6.95 -16.43
N HIS A 90 0.66 5.92 -16.38
CA HIS A 90 1.73 5.74 -17.37
C HIS A 90 1.49 4.64 -18.41
N VAL A 91 0.58 3.70 -18.13
CA VAL A 91 0.26 2.56 -19.00
C VAL A 91 -1.22 2.55 -19.36
N THR A 92 -2.09 2.83 -18.40
CA THR A 92 -3.55 2.98 -18.62
C THR A 92 -4.21 1.73 -19.20
N ASP A 93 -3.73 0.54 -18.79
CA ASP A 93 -4.23 -0.76 -19.28
C ASP A 93 -4.60 -1.65 -18.09
N ALA A 94 -5.90 -1.80 -17.84
CA ALA A 94 -6.40 -2.60 -16.72
C ALA A 94 -6.08 -4.09 -16.89
N ALA A 95 -6.19 -4.65 -18.09
CA ALA A 95 -5.92 -6.07 -18.31
C ALA A 95 -4.44 -6.39 -18.03
N ARG A 96 -3.53 -5.54 -18.51
CA ARG A 96 -2.10 -5.69 -18.23
C ARG A 96 -1.76 -5.48 -16.75
N TYR A 97 -2.47 -4.59 -16.06
CA TYR A 97 -2.38 -4.46 -14.60
C TYR A 97 -2.83 -5.75 -13.91
N GLY A 98 -3.94 -6.36 -14.35
CA GLY A 98 -4.43 -7.65 -13.86
C GLY A 98 -3.45 -8.81 -14.04
N ASP A 99 -2.81 -8.91 -15.20
CA ASP A 99 -1.75 -9.90 -15.45
C ASP A 99 -0.55 -9.71 -14.49
N ALA A 100 -0.19 -8.46 -14.21
CA ALA A 100 0.87 -8.14 -13.27
C ALA A 100 0.46 -8.45 -11.81
N LEU A 101 -0.80 -8.22 -11.44
CA LEU A 101 -1.34 -8.61 -10.13
C LEU A 101 -1.31 -10.13 -9.92
N ALA A 102 -1.59 -10.93 -10.95
CA ALA A 102 -1.47 -12.38 -10.85
C ALA A 102 -0.04 -12.80 -10.45
N SER A 103 0.98 -12.11 -10.99
CA SER A 103 2.38 -12.34 -10.61
C SER A 103 2.65 -11.96 -9.14
N VAL A 104 2.06 -10.86 -8.65
CA VAL A 104 2.15 -10.46 -7.24
C VAL A 104 1.51 -11.52 -6.33
N VAL A 105 0.35 -12.05 -6.71
CA VAL A 105 -0.36 -13.11 -5.97
C VAL A 105 0.50 -14.36 -5.84
N ASP A 106 1.08 -14.84 -6.93
CA ASP A 106 1.92 -16.04 -6.94
C ASP A 106 3.20 -15.85 -6.11
N ALA A 107 3.81 -14.66 -6.19
CA ALA A 107 4.96 -14.30 -5.37
C ALA A 107 4.63 -14.26 -3.88
N ALA A 108 3.50 -13.65 -3.51
CA ALA A 108 3.05 -13.58 -2.12
C ALA A 108 2.66 -14.95 -1.54
N LYS A 109 2.01 -15.81 -2.34
CA LYS A 109 1.74 -17.21 -1.94
C LYS A 109 3.03 -17.99 -1.72
N SER A 110 4.05 -17.75 -2.54
CA SER A 110 5.35 -18.40 -2.40
C SER A 110 6.04 -18.04 -1.07
N LEU A 111 5.82 -16.85 -0.51
CA LEU A 111 6.32 -16.48 0.82
C LEU A 111 5.67 -17.25 1.98
N ARG A 112 4.50 -17.86 1.75
CA ARG A 112 3.78 -18.67 2.75
C ARG A 112 4.15 -20.16 2.71
N SER A 113 4.94 -20.59 1.72
CA SER A 113 5.47 -21.97 1.63
C SER A 113 6.41 -22.26 2.82
N PRO A 114 6.64 -23.52 3.22
CA PRO A 114 7.09 -23.86 4.58
C PRO A 114 8.49 -23.33 4.86
N LEU A 115 8.55 -22.09 5.31
CA LEU A 115 9.70 -21.47 5.92
C LEU A 115 9.68 -21.80 7.42
N PRO A 116 10.84 -21.86 8.09
CA PRO A 116 10.93 -22.05 9.54
C PRO A 116 10.37 -20.86 10.35
N VAL A 117 9.84 -19.83 9.70
CA VAL A 117 9.35 -18.59 10.29
C VAL A 117 7.93 -18.33 9.78
N PRO A 118 6.99 -17.86 10.64
CA PRO A 118 5.66 -17.47 10.19
C PRO A 118 5.72 -16.42 9.06
N PRO A 119 4.84 -16.51 8.06
CA PRO A 119 4.77 -15.49 7.01
C PRO A 119 4.31 -14.14 7.58
N PRO A 120 4.67 -13.01 6.93
CA PRO A 120 4.17 -11.69 7.32
C PRO A 120 2.65 -11.63 7.34
N HIS A 121 2.12 -10.75 8.18
CA HIS A 121 0.77 -10.22 8.00
C HIS A 121 0.76 -9.33 6.76
N MET A 122 -0.05 -9.70 5.77
CA MET A 122 -0.02 -9.09 4.43
C MET A 122 -1.28 -8.28 4.16
N PHE A 123 -1.09 -7.02 3.79
CA PHE A 123 -2.16 -6.09 3.46
C PHE A 123 -2.00 -5.51 2.06
N TRP A 124 -3.10 -5.30 1.37
CA TRP A 124 -3.16 -4.56 0.11
C TRP A 124 -3.76 -3.18 0.35
N LEU A 125 -3.01 -2.13 0.03
CA LEU A 125 -3.47 -0.75 0.08
C LEU A 125 -4.27 -0.45 -1.18
N GLY A 126 -5.60 -0.33 -1.03
CA GLY A 126 -6.51 -0.03 -2.13
C GLY A 126 -6.28 1.36 -2.72
N LEU A 127 -6.78 1.56 -3.94
CA LEU A 127 -6.70 2.86 -4.62
C LEU A 127 -7.68 3.86 -3.97
N PRO A 128 -7.30 5.15 -3.84
CA PRO A 128 -8.22 6.18 -3.35
C PRO A 128 -9.28 6.51 -4.40
N LEU A 129 -10.36 7.16 -3.97
CA LEU A 129 -11.26 7.88 -4.86
C LEU A 129 -10.46 8.94 -5.64
N LEU A 130 -10.78 9.14 -6.91
CA LEU A 130 -10.14 10.15 -7.75
C LEU A 130 -11.11 11.29 -8.05
N VAL A 131 -10.69 12.54 -7.82
CA VAL A 131 -11.50 13.73 -8.11
C VAL A 131 -10.99 14.39 -9.40
N ASN A 132 -11.53 13.94 -10.53
CA ASN A 132 -10.97 14.21 -11.85
C ASN A 132 -10.71 15.70 -12.14
N HIS A 133 -11.65 16.59 -11.75
CA HIS A 133 -11.52 18.02 -12.01
C HIS A 133 -10.40 18.72 -11.20
N MET A 134 -9.90 18.09 -10.14
CA MET A 134 -8.80 18.59 -9.30
C MET A 134 -7.42 18.11 -9.78
N LEU A 135 -7.37 17.13 -10.68
CA LEU A 135 -6.12 16.58 -11.21
C LEU A 135 -5.36 17.64 -12.03
N ASN A 136 -4.08 17.80 -11.75
CA ASN A 136 -3.29 18.95 -12.22
C ASN A 136 -2.68 18.83 -13.62
N THR A 137 -2.89 17.72 -14.35
CA THR A 137 -2.40 17.54 -15.72
C THR A 137 -3.46 16.88 -16.60
N ASP A 138 -3.44 17.16 -17.90
CA ASP A 138 -4.37 16.53 -18.85
C ASP A 138 -4.18 15.02 -18.91
N ALA A 139 -2.93 14.55 -18.86
CA ALA A 139 -2.63 13.12 -18.80
C ALA A 139 -3.30 12.45 -17.58
N LYS A 140 -3.22 13.05 -16.39
CA LYS A 140 -3.92 12.54 -15.20
C LYS A 140 -5.44 12.56 -15.42
N LYS A 141 -6.01 13.65 -15.94
CA LYS A 141 -7.47 13.74 -16.17
C LYS A 141 -7.97 12.67 -17.14
N VAL A 142 -7.21 12.39 -18.20
CA VAL A 142 -7.59 11.38 -19.19
C VAL A 142 -7.40 9.97 -18.65
N HIS A 143 -6.26 9.69 -18.00
CA HIS A 143 -5.89 8.33 -17.59
C HIS A 143 -6.40 7.92 -16.21
N MET A 144 -6.68 8.86 -15.32
CA MET A 144 -7.06 8.63 -13.92
C MET A 144 -8.49 9.13 -13.68
N ASN A 145 -9.44 8.52 -14.39
CA ASN A 145 -10.87 8.82 -14.26
C ASN A 145 -11.63 7.63 -13.64
N ASP A 146 -12.89 7.85 -13.27
CA ASP A 146 -13.71 6.86 -12.58
C ASP A 146 -13.87 5.55 -13.36
N THR A 147 -13.99 5.62 -14.68
CA THR A 147 -14.12 4.42 -15.53
C THR A 147 -12.86 3.57 -15.47
N ILE A 148 -11.68 4.21 -15.53
CA ILE A 148 -10.40 3.51 -15.47
C ILE A 148 -10.13 2.99 -14.06
N LEU A 149 -10.45 3.78 -13.02
CA LEU A 149 -10.34 3.34 -11.63
C LEU A 149 -11.18 2.09 -11.36
N GLN A 150 -12.45 2.08 -11.80
CA GLN A 150 -13.33 0.92 -11.67
C GLN A 150 -12.78 -0.31 -12.40
N ALA A 151 -12.16 -0.14 -13.57
CA ALA A 151 -11.54 -1.24 -14.29
C ALA A 151 -10.34 -1.82 -13.51
N TYR A 152 -9.54 -0.99 -12.84
CA TYR A 152 -8.42 -1.44 -12.01
C TYR A 152 -8.89 -2.13 -10.74
N ASP A 153 -9.91 -1.57 -10.06
CA ASP A 153 -10.51 -2.19 -8.88
C ASP A 153 -11.08 -3.58 -9.24
N LEU A 154 -11.74 -3.70 -10.41
CA LEU A 154 -12.26 -4.98 -10.88
C LEU A 154 -11.16 -6.04 -11.05
N GLU A 155 -9.98 -5.65 -11.55
CA GLU A 155 -8.85 -6.57 -11.67
C GLU A 155 -8.30 -7.00 -10.30
N VAL A 156 -8.32 -6.13 -9.29
CA VAL A 156 -7.98 -6.53 -7.90
C VAL A 156 -8.94 -7.63 -7.40
N GLU A 157 -10.23 -7.50 -7.69
CA GLU A 157 -11.24 -8.49 -7.31
C GLU A 157 -11.10 -9.81 -8.09
N GLN A 158 -10.93 -9.73 -9.42
CA GLN A 158 -10.92 -10.89 -10.29
C GLN A 158 -9.64 -11.74 -10.19
N ARG A 159 -8.50 -11.14 -9.81
CA ARG A 159 -7.21 -11.85 -9.74
C ARG A 159 -6.94 -12.57 -8.42
N GLY A 160 -7.91 -12.59 -7.52
CA GLY A 160 -7.79 -13.29 -6.24
C GLY A 160 -6.65 -12.72 -5.38
N LEU A 161 -6.48 -11.40 -5.41
CA LEU A 161 -5.48 -10.70 -4.60
C LEU A 161 -5.87 -10.70 -3.12
N LEU A 162 -7.17 -10.57 -2.84
CA LEU A 162 -7.71 -10.34 -1.51
C LEU A 162 -8.14 -11.64 -0.84
N GLN A 163 -8.01 -11.72 0.48
CA GLN A 163 -8.38 -12.89 1.30
C GLN A 163 -9.84 -13.31 1.13
N ARG A 164 -10.76 -12.35 0.97
CA ARG A 164 -12.19 -12.64 0.71
C ARG A 164 -12.41 -13.46 -0.57
N ASP A 165 -11.45 -13.41 -1.48
CA ASP A 165 -11.43 -14.08 -2.79
C ASP A 165 -10.41 -15.25 -2.81
N GLY A 166 -9.93 -15.69 -1.64
CA GLY A 166 -8.91 -16.75 -1.51
C GLY A 166 -7.47 -16.30 -1.70
N GLY A 167 -7.23 -14.99 -1.76
CA GLY A 167 -5.93 -14.35 -1.93
C GLY A 167 -5.10 -14.20 -0.65
N PRO A 168 -3.84 -13.74 -0.77
CA PRO A 168 -2.96 -13.60 0.38
C PRO A 168 -3.17 -12.34 1.23
N PHE A 169 -3.77 -11.27 0.67
CA PHE A 169 -3.77 -9.94 1.30
C PHE A 169 -5.11 -9.56 1.94
N LEU A 170 -5.08 -8.92 3.12
CA LEU A 170 -6.25 -8.21 3.63
C LEU A 170 -6.34 -6.81 3.01
N LEU A 171 -7.53 -6.39 2.60
CA LEU A 171 -7.73 -5.06 1.98
C LEU A 171 -7.71 -3.94 3.03
N LEU A 172 -6.88 -2.92 2.79
CA LEU A 172 -6.97 -1.59 3.40
C LEU A 172 -7.68 -0.68 2.40
N ASP A 173 -9.00 -0.54 2.56
CA ASP A 173 -9.89 0.09 1.58
C ASP A 173 -9.83 1.63 1.62
N VAL A 174 -8.74 2.19 1.07
CA VAL A 174 -8.55 3.65 0.95
C VAL A 174 -9.66 4.26 0.10
N GLY A 175 -10.17 3.56 -0.92
CA GLY A 175 -11.25 4.02 -1.78
C GLY A 175 -12.53 4.32 -1.01
N LYS A 176 -12.92 3.43 -0.09
CA LYS A 176 -14.07 3.65 0.79
C LYS A 176 -13.84 4.78 1.78
N LEU A 177 -12.66 4.86 2.38
CA LEU A 177 -12.33 5.89 3.38
C LEU A 177 -12.26 7.29 2.75
N SER A 178 -11.59 7.42 1.61
CA SER A 178 -11.49 8.66 0.83
C SER A 178 -12.87 9.11 0.32
N ARG A 179 -13.73 8.19 -0.11
CA ARG A 179 -15.14 8.50 -0.45
C ARG A 179 -15.94 8.99 0.75
N GLY A 180 -15.76 8.36 1.91
CA GLY A 180 -16.39 8.77 3.16
C GLY A 180 -15.91 10.14 3.64
N CYS A 181 -14.64 10.46 3.43
CA CYS A 181 -14.08 11.77 3.75
C CYS A 181 -14.64 12.85 2.81
N GLY A 182 -14.67 12.58 1.50
CA GLY A 182 -15.17 13.50 0.49
C GLY A 182 -14.08 14.36 -0.16
N GLN A 183 -14.46 15.10 -1.21
CA GLN A 183 -13.51 15.83 -2.05
C GLN A 183 -12.78 16.98 -1.33
N GLN A 184 -13.29 17.47 -0.21
CA GLN A 184 -12.66 18.49 0.61
C GLN A 184 -11.41 17.97 1.35
N CYS A 185 -11.25 16.64 1.45
CA CYS A 185 -10.11 16.00 2.09
C CYS A 185 -8.93 15.77 1.14
N THR A 186 -8.92 16.39 -0.04
CA THR A 186 -7.82 16.29 -0.99
C THR A 186 -7.61 17.65 -1.65
N ALA A 187 -6.35 18.02 -1.89
CA ALA A 187 -6.01 19.26 -2.58
C ALA A 187 -5.78 19.05 -4.10
N ASP A 188 -5.44 17.83 -4.51
CA ASP A 188 -5.05 17.51 -5.89
C ASP A 188 -5.89 16.40 -6.53
N GLY A 189 -6.93 15.94 -5.83
CA GLY A 189 -7.86 14.92 -6.30
C GLY A 189 -7.36 13.49 -6.21
N MET A 190 -6.21 13.22 -5.58
CA MET A 190 -5.68 11.85 -5.44
C MET A 190 -4.94 11.58 -4.12
N HIS A 191 -4.33 12.59 -3.51
CA HIS A 191 -3.71 12.46 -2.18
C HIS A 191 -4.68 13.04 -1.15
N TYR A 192 -5.10 12.19 -0.22
CA TYR A 192 -6.05 12.57 0.82
C TYR A 192 -5.33 13.01 2.10
N ASP A 193 -6.05 13.74 2.95
CA ASP A 193 -5.55 14.21 4.24
C ASP A 193 -5.19 13.06 5.19
N GLY A 194 -4.40 13.39 6.22
CA GLY A 194 -3.89 12.45 7.21
C GLY A 194 -4.98 11.58 7.85
N ASP A 195 -6.17 12.13 8.08
CA ASP A 195 -7.31 11.44 8.70
C ASP A 195 -7.68 10.13 7.97
N VAL A 196 -7.56 10.12 6.64
CA VAL A 196 -7.82 8.90 5.84
C VAL A 196 -6.80 7.81 6.14
N TYR A 197 -5.52 8.17 6.22
CA TYR A 197 -4.44 7.20 6.47
C TYR A 197 -4.34 6.80 7.95
N ASP A 198 -4.74 7.68 8.87
CA ASP A 198 -4.90 7.34 10.28
C ASP A 198 -6.02 6.30 10.46
N ALA A 199 -7.13 6.45 9.72
CA ALA A 199 -8.19 5.43 9.69
C ALA A 199 -7.72 4.10 9.07
N VAL A 200 -6.94 4.15 7.98
CA VAL A 200 -6.29 2.95 7.41
C VAL A 200 -5.41 2.26 8.45
N LEU A 201 -4.59 3.03 9.17
CA LEU A 201 -3.69 2.53 10.21
C LEU A 201 -4.49 1.86 11.35
N HIS A 202 -5.59 2.46 11.79
CA HIS A 202 -6.46 1.85 12.80
C HIS A 202 -7.04 0.51 12.34
N ILE A 203 -7.48 0.39 11.08
CA ILE A 203 -7.97 -0.88 10.52
C ILE A 203 -6.85 -1.93 10.52
N MET A 204 -5.65 -1.57 10.05
CA MET A 204 -4.49 -2.47 10.02
C MET A 204 -4.14 -2.96 11.42
N LEU A 205 -4.00 -2.06 12.40
CA LEU A 205 -3.64 -2.42 13.77
C LEU A 205 -4.71 -3.29 14.44
N ASN A 206 -5.99 -3.02 14.21
CA ASN A 206 -7.06 -3.86 14.72
C ASN A 206 -7.03 -5.27 14.11
N ALA A 207 -6.74 -5.40 12.82
CA ALA A 207 -6.57 -6.70 12.18
C ALA A 207 -5.41 -7.50 12.83
N LEU A 208 -4.27 -6.85 13.06
CA LEU A 208 -3.13 -7.47 13.76
C LEU A 208 -3.49 -7.91 15.18
N VAL A 209 -4.23 -7.09 15.93
CA VAL A 209 -4.70 -7.46 17.27
C VAL A 209 -5.60 -8.70 17.22
N ILE A 210 -6.57 -8.73 16.30
CA ILE A 210 -7.48 -9.86 16.11
C ILE A 210 -6.69 -11.14 15.79
N GLU A 211 -5.77 -11.08 14.81
CA GLU A 211 -4.96 -12.24 14.43
C GLU A 211 -4.03 -12.70 15.56
N SER A 212 -3.47 -11.78 16.35
CA SER A 212 -2.61 -12.14 17.49
C SER A 212 -3.36 -12.78 18.67
N GLN A 213 -4.67 -12.51 18.79
CA GLN A 213 -5.53 -13.04 19.85
C GLN A 213 -6.27 -14.33 19.45
N GLN A 214 -6.44 -14.56 18.15
CA GLN A 214 -6.92 -15.83 17.61
C GLN A 214 -5.80 -16.89 17.75
N ARG A 215 -5.70 -17.50 18.93
CA ARG A 215 -4.95 -18.75 19.11
C ARG A 215 -5.60 -19.82 18.23
N ILE A 216 -5.00 -20.12 17.08
CA ILE A 216 -5.24 -21.37 16.33
C ILE A 216 -4.24 -22.40 16.83
#